data_AF-A0A258DZ03-F1
#
_entry.id   AF-A0A258DZ03-F1
#
_cell.length_a   1.000
_cell.length_b   1.000
_cell.length_c   1.000
_cell.angle_alpha   90.00
_cell.angle_beta   90.00
_cell.angle_gamma   90.00
#
_symmetry.space_group_name_H-M   'P 1'
#
loop_
_entity.id
_entity.type
_entity.pdbx_description
1 polymer ?
#
loop_
_entity_poly.entity_id
_entity_poly.type
_entity_poly.pdbx_seq_one_letter_code
_entity_poly.pdbx_strand_id
1 'polypeptide(L)'
;MHACSDSVPLTHLPLHGADLVLDPAGALVWPEQQVMAVADLHLEKGSSFARRGQMLPPYDTHETLLRLEALTARWQPRTLIALGDSLHDRRAAERLDPSAVLRLKALQSGRTFIWIAGNHDPEPAQDLAGDWAREVVIGPLTFRHEPRATPTPGEVAGHLHPAARLAVRGRALRRRCFATDGSRMVLPALGAFTGGLNVRHGACAGLFAGRFDAHVLGADRTYRFTSDACLAD
;
A
#
# COMPACT_ATOMS: atom_id res chain seq x y z
N MET A 1 36.58 0.66 -4.08
CA MET A 1 36.20 -0.76 -4.11
C MET A 1 34.69 -0.84 -4.07
N HIS A 2 34.04 -0.94 -5.23
CA HIS A 2 32.59 -1.10 -5.32
C HIS A 2 32.26 -2.58 -5.17
N ALA A 3 31.57 -2.94 -4.09
CA ALA A 3 30.81 -4.17 -4.08
C ALA A 3 29.63 -3.95 -5.03
N CYS A 4 29.70 -4.58 -6.20
CA CYS A 4 28.55 -4.77 -7.08
C CYS A 4 27.55 -5.61 -6.26
N SER A 5 26.52 -4.95 -5.72
CA SER A 5 25.38 -5.62 -5.13
C SER A 5 24.57 -6.19 -6.29
N ASP A 6 24.53 -7.52 -6.41
CA ASP A 6 23.61 -8.23 -7.31
C ASP A 6 22.18 -7.84 -6.91
N SER A 7 21.66 -6.76 -7.50
CA SER A 7 20.31 -6.30 -7.22
C SER A 7 19.35 -7.36 -7.74
N VAL A 8 18.66 -8.04 -6.83
CA VAL A 8 17.59 -8.98 -7.18
C VAL A 8 16.60 -8.25 -8.11
N PRO A 9 16.28 -8.82 -9.29
CA PRO A 9 15.42 -8.13 -10.25
C PRO A 9 14.05 -7.90 -9.63
N LEU A 10 13.58 -6.67 -9.75
CA LEU A 10 12.25 -6.28 -9.31
C LEU A 10 11.20 -6.91 -10.22
N THR A 11 9.99 -7.07 -9.69
CA THR A 11 8.88 -7.66 -10.44
C THR A 11 8.21 -6.59 -11.29
N HIS A 12 8.27 -6.74 -12.61
CA HIS A 12 7.51 -5.95 -13.57
C HIS A 12 6.21 -6.69 -13.94
N LEU A 13 5.12 -5.95 -14.07
CA LEU A 13 3.82 -6.47 -14.44
C LEU A 13 3.03 -5.43 -15.25
N PRO A 14 2.49 -5.79 -16.42
CA PRO A 14 1.52 -4.95 -17.11
C PRO A 14 0.19 -4.96 -16.36
N LEU A 15 -0.37 -3.78 -16.12
CA LEU A 15 -1.73 -3.59 -15.60
C LEU A 15 -2.48 -2.65 -16.52
N HIS A 16 -3.50 -3.17 -17.21
CA HIS A 16 -4.31 -2.39 -18.15
C HIS A 16 -3.50 -1.48 -19.11
N GLY A 17 -2.37 -1.99 -19.61
CA GLY A 17 -1.49 -1.27 -20.54
C GLY A 17 -0.39 -0.40 -19.91
N ALA A 18 -0.34 -0.27 -18.57
CA ALA A 18 0.77 0.36 -17.86
C ALA A 18 1.80 -0.69 -17.39
N ASP A 19 3.09 -0.48 -17.62
CA ASP A 19 4.15 -1.33 -17.06
C ASP A 19 4.52 -0.86 -15.65
N LEU A 20 4.22 -1.70 -14.66
CA LEU A 20 4.32 -1.38 -13.24
C LEU A 20 5.38 -2.25 -12.57
N VAL A 21 5.99 -1.69 -11.54
CA VAL A 21 6.95 -2.38 -10.67
C VAL A 21 6.32 -2.60 -9.30
N LEU A 22 6.41 -3.83 -8.82
CA LEU A 22 6.01 -4.22 -7.47
C LEU A 22 7.23 -4.21 -6.55
N ASP A 23 7.35 -3.17 -5.73
CA ASP A 23 8.44 -3.09 -4.75
C ASP A 23 8.15 -4.04 -3.58
N PRO A 24 9.10 -4.87 -3.13
CA PRO A 24 8.93 -5.78 -1.99
C PRO A 24 8.54 -5.08 -0.68
N ALA A 25 8.80 -3.78 -0.53
CA ALA A 25 8.33 -3.02 0.61
C ALA A 25 6.81 -2.74 0.59
N GLY A 26 6.11 -3.02 -0.52
CA GLY A 26 4.67 -2.87 -0.66
C GLY A 26 4.23 -1.65 -1.47
N ALA A 27 5.14 -0.98 -2.20
CA ALA A 27 4.79 0.12 -3.10
C ALA A 27 4.58 -0.35 -4.53
N LEU A 28 3.58 0.23 -5.19
CA LEU A 28 3.39 0.13 -6.63
C LEU A 28 4.09 1.30 -7.29
N VAL A 29 4.96 1.05 -8.26
CA VAL A 29 5.70 2.11 -8.96
C VAL A 29 5.40 2.04 -10.45
N TRP A 30 5.16 3.20 -11.05
CA TRP A 30 5.03 3.36 -12.50
C TRP A 30 6.17 4.26 -12.99
N PRO A 31 7.31 3.67 -13.41
CA PRO A 31 8.52 4.45 -13.71
C PRO A 31 8.32 5.46 -14.85
N GLU A 32 7.60 5.06 -15.91
CA GLU A 32 7.34 5.89 -17.08
C GLU A 32 6.63 7.21 -16.72
N GLN A 33 5.65 7.16 -15.82
CA GLN A 33 4.91 8.34 -15.34
C GLN A 33 5.53 8.97 -14.09
N GLN A 34 6.60 8.38 -13.54
CA GLN A 34 7.20 8.74 -12.26
C GLN A 34 6.17 8.83 -11.12
N VAL A 35 5.24 7.87 -11.10
CA VAL A 35 4.20 7.73 -10.06
C VAL A 35 4.60 6.62 -9.09
N MET A 36 4.39 6.84 -7.80
CA MET A 36 4.44 5.79 -6.77
C MET A 36 3.14 5.81 -5.98
N ALA A 37 2.51 4.66 -5.81
CA ALA A 37 1.32 4.48 -4.98
C ALA A 37 1.62 3.55 -3.81
N VAL A 38 1.14 3.92 -2.63
CA VAL A 38 1.17 3.13 -1.40
C VAL A 38 -0.23 3.14 -0.78
N ALA A 39 -0.58 2.11 -0.03
CA ALA A 39 -1.90 2.00 0.57
C ALA A 39 -1.84 1.89 2.10
N ASP A 40 -2.84 2.43 2.78
CA ASP A 40 -3.17 2.12 4.17
C ASP A 40 -1.97 2.31 5.14
N LEU A 41 -1.49 3.55 5.22
CA LEU A 41 -0.37 3.90 6.10
C LEU A 41 -0.72 3.72 7.58
N HIS A 42 -1.97 4.03 7.95
CA HIS A 42 -2.48 4.01 9.33
C HIS A 42 -1.53 4.66 10.36
N LEU A 43 -1.10 5.89 10.09
CA LEU A 43 -0.35 6.67 11.07
C LEU A 43 -1.21 6.87 12.33
N GLU A 44 -0.58 6.84 13.51
CA GLU A 44 -1.20 6.97 14.83
C GLU A 44 -2.15 5.83 15.24
N LYS A 45 -1.94 4.62 14.70
CA LYS A 45 -2.70 3.42 15.12
C LYS A 45 -2.35 3.02 16.55
N GLY A 46 -1.07 3.03 16.92
CA GLY A 46 -0.61 2.73 18.27
C GLY A 46 -1.23 3.65 19.32
N SER A 47 -1.27 4.96 19.04
CA SER A 47 -1.85 5.94 19.95
C SER A 47 -3.37 5.82 20.10
N SER A 48 -4.08 5.43 19.03
CA SER A 48 -5.54 5.19 19.11
C SER A 48 -5.91 3.95 19.91
N PHE A 49 -5.13 2.87 19.80
CA PHE A 49 -5.31 1.67 20.62
C PHE A 49 -4.96 1.92 22.10
N ALA A 50 -3.89 2.70 22.37
CA ALA A 50 -3.52 3.08 23.72
C ALA A 50 -4.63 3.87 24.43
N ARG A 51 -5.32 4.77 23.72
CA ARG A 51 -6.51 5.48 24.24
C ARG A 51 -7.69 4.55 24.58
N ARG A 52 -7.74 3.35 24.00
CA ARG A 52 -8.75 2.31 24.28
C ARG A 52 -8.25 1.23 25.25
N GLY A 53 -7.11 1.47 25.92
CA GLY A 53 -6.56 0.58 26.94
C GLY A 53 -5.72 -0.58 26.38
N GLN A 54 -5.46 -0.62 25.07
CA GLN A 54 -4.58 -1.62 24.46
C GLN A 54 -3.24 -0.97 24.08
N MET A 55 -2.18 -1.31 24.81
CA MET A 55 -0.84 -0.79 24.55
C MET A 55 -0.23 -1.52 23.34
N LEU A 56 -0.13 -0.82 22.22
CA LEU A 56 0.76 -1.20 21.11
C LEU A 56 2.08 -0.44 21.23
N PRO A 57 3.20 -0.95 20.68
CA PRO A 57 4.45 -0.20 20.66
C PRO A 57 4.26 1.16 19.98
N PRO A 58 4.74 2.28 20.56
CA PRO A 58 4.42 3.64 20.11
C PRO A 58 5.18 4.09 18.85
N TYR A 59 5.72 3.16 18.06
CA TYR A 59 6.68 3.46 16.98
C TYR A 59 6.12 3.23 15.56
N ASP A 60 4.83 2.92 15.43
CA ASP A 60 4.19 2.57 14.15
C ASP A 60 4.20 3.69 13.12
N THR A 61 3.90 4.92 13.55
CA THR A 61 4.00 6.12 12.70
C THR A 61 5.44 6.27 12.20
N HIS A 62 6.42 6.16 13.10
CA HIS A 62 7.83 6.36 12.77
C HIS A 62 8.35 5.31 11.78
N GLU A 63 8.03 4.03 12.01
CA GLU A 63 8.43 2.92 11.14
C GLU A 63 7.80 3.03 9.75
N THR A 64 6.51 3.38 9.69
CA THR A 64 5.81 3.57 8.41
C THR A 64 6.42 4.72 7.60
N LEU A 65 6.72 5.84 8.25
CA LEU A 65 7.39 6.97 7.61
C LEU A 65 8.82 6.63 7.14
N LEU A 66 9.59 5.84 7.91
CA LEU A 66 10.92 5.39 7.48
C LEU A 66 10.85 4.56 6.19
N ARG A 67 9.89 3.65 6.10
CA ARG A 67 9.67 2.84 4.88
C ARG A 67 9.28 3.74 3.70
N LEU A 68 8.37 4.68 3.92
CA LEU A 68 7.92 5.61 2.88
C LEU A 68 9.05 6.53 2.39
N GLU A 69 9.90 7.02 3.29
CA GLU A 69 11.09 7.80 2.95
C GLU A 69 12.11 6.99 2.16
N ALA A 70 12.40 5.76 2.57
CA ALA A 70 13.31 4.87 1.85
C ALA A 70 12.82 4.60 0.42
N LEU A 71 11.53 4.33 0.26
CA LEU A 71 10.88 4.15 -1.04
C LEU A 71 10.95 5.42 -1.89
N THR A 72 10.65 6.57 -1.29
CA THR A 72 10.67 7.86 -1.99
C THR A 72 12.08 8.25 -2.43
N ALA A 73 13.09 7.96 -1.60
CA ALA A 73 14.50 8.19 -1.94
C ALA A 73 14.98 7.24 -3.06
N ARG A 74 14.53 5.97 -3.04
CA ARG A 74 14.84 4.97 -4.07
C ARG A 74 14.25 5.35 -5.42
N TRP A 75 12.97 5.71 -5.45
CA TRP A 75 12.20 5.84 -6.69
C TRP A 75 12.07 7.26 -7.21
N GLN A 76 12.28 8.26 -6.34
CA GLN A 76 12.18 9.69 -6.66
C GLN A 76 10.94 10.03 -7.51
N PRO A 77 9.73 9.62 -7.08
CA PRO A 77 8.52 9.87 -7.86
C PRO A 77 8.24 11.38 -7.95
N ARG A 78 7.74 11.82 -9.12
CA ARG A 78 7.15 13.16 -9.26
C ARG A 78 5.79 13.23 -8.58
N THR A 79 5.07 12.10 -8.53
CA THR A 79 3.75 12.00 -7.90
C THR A 79 3.72 10.81 -6.94
N LEU A 80 3.42 11.08 -5.67
CA LEU A 80 3.21 10.08 -4.63
C LEU A 80 1.72 10.05 -4.27
N ILE A 81 1.10 8.88 -4.37
CA ILE A 81 -0.32 8.68 -4.09
C ILE A 81 -0.47 7.78 -2.85
N ALA A 82 -1.17 8.24 -1.82
CA ALA A 82 -1.55 7.44 -0.66
C ALA A 82 -3.01 7.01 -0.78
N LEU A 83 -3.26 5.71 -0.94
CA LEU A 83 -4.57 5.10 -1.22
C LEU A 83 -5.43 4.90 0.04
N GLY A 84 -5.77 6.00 0.69
CA GLY A 84 -6.66 6.04 1.85
C GLY A 84 -6.16 5.32 3.10
N ASP A 85 -6.92 5.52 4.17
CA ASP A 85 -6.62 5.12 5.54
C ASP A 85 -5.18 5.48 5.93
N SER A 86 -4.75 6.66 5.49
CA SER A 86 -3.43 7.18 5.79
C SER A 86 -3.32 7.59 7.26
N LEU A 87 -4.42 8.10 7.80
CA LEU A 87 -4.61 8.43 9.20
C LEU A 87 -5.51 7.39 9.86
N HIS A 88 -5.15 6.94 11.07
CA HIS A 88 -5.93 5.88 11.73
C HIS A 88 -7.32 6.36 12.22
N ASP A 89 -7.49 7.66 12.48
CA ASP A 89 -8.79 8.25 12.77
C ASP A 89 -8.82 9.76 12.49
N ARG A 90 -10.01 10.36 12.58
CA ARG A 90 -10.25 11.78 12.30
C ARG A 90 -9.42 12.76 13.13
N ARG A 91 -8.91 12.32 14.29
CA ARG A 91 -8.03 13.14 15.17
C ARG A 91 -6.58 12.68 15.12
N ALA A 92 -6.21 11.76 14.23
CA ALA A 92 -4.84 11.30 14.13
C ALA A 92 -3.91 12.44 13.69
N ALA A 93 -4.38 13.34 12.81
CA ALA A 93 -3.64 14.54 12.44
C ALA A 93 -3.27 15.42 13.67
N GLU A 94 -4.20 15.60 14.61
CA GLU A 94 -3.97 16.35 15.86
C GLU A 94 -2.99 15.66 16.82
N ARG A 95 -2.79 14.35 16.66
CA ARG A 95 -1.90 13.53 17.50
C ARG A 95 -0.53 13.27 16.88
N LEU A 96 -0.35 13.60 15.61
CA LEU A 96 0.95 13.45 14.96
C LEU A 96 1.97 14.28 15.74
N ASP A 97 3.00 13.60 16.24
CA ASP A 97 4.14 14.27 16.84
C ASP A 97 4.74 15.29 15.84
N PRO A 98 5.20 16.47 16.28
CA PRO A 98 5.79 17.47 15.39
C PRO A 98 6.88 16.93 14.46
N SER A 99 7.66 15.94 14.88
CA SER A 99 8.66 15.29 14.03
C SER A 99 8.03 14.52 12.86
N ALA A 100 6.90 13.85 13.07
CA ALA A 100 6.18 13.14 12.02
C ALA A 100 5.60 14.12 10.98
N VAL A 101 5.07 15.27 11.44
CA VAL A 101 4.58 16.34 10.56
C VAL A 101 5.71 16.90 9.69
N LEU A 102 6.90 17.15 10.27
CA LEU A 102 8.06 17.62 9.52
C LEU A 102 8.52 16.61 8.47
N ARG A 103 8.54 15.32 8.80
CA ARG A 103 8.88 14.23 7.87
C ARG A 103 7.87 14.12 6.72
N LEU A 104 6.57 14.23 7.00
CA LEU A 104 5.54 14.28 5.97
C LEU A 104 5.70 15.50 5.04
N LYS A 105 5.99 16.68 5.60
CA LYS A 105 6.30 17.87 4.79
C LYS A 105 7.52 17.67 3.89
N ALA A 106 8.57 17.01 4.40
CA ALA A 106 9.74 16.66 3.60
C ALA A 106 9.41 15.63 2.50
N LEU A 107 8.51 14.69 2.78
CA LEU A 107 7.97 13.75 1.79
C LEU A 107 7.13 14.43 0.71
N GLN A 108 6.54 15.59 0.99
CA GLN A 108 5.73 16.36 0.04
C GLN A 108 6.55 17.40 -0.74
N SER A 109 7.69 17.83 -0.19
CA SER A 109 8.50 18.87 -0.80
C SER A 109 9.02 18.48 -2.18
N GLY A 110 8.80 19.36 -3.16
CA GLY A 110 9.27 19.19 -4.54
C GLY A 110 8.53 18.11 -5.34
N ARG A 111 7.38 17.62 -4.87
CA ARG A 111 6.58 16.61 -5.57
C ARG A 111 5.09 16.80 -5.37
N THR A 112 4.29 16.25 -6.26
CA THR A 112 2.84 16.15 -6.06
C THR A 112 2.58 15.02 -5.08
N PHE A 113 1.89 15.32 -3.99
CA PHE A 113 1.47 14.32 -3.01
C PHE A 113 -0.05 14.31 -2.97
N ILE A 114 -0.65 13.16 -3.29
CA ILE A 114 -2.10 13.00 -3.37
C ILE A 114 -2.57 12.08 -2.26
N TRP A 115 -3.41 12.60 -1.38
CA TRP A 115 -4.17 11.85 -0.41
C TRP A 115 -5.49 11.42 -1.05
N ILE A 116 -5.64 10.12 -1.31
CA ILE A 116 -6.95 9.56 -1.62
C ILE A 116 -7.66 9.34 -0.30
N ALA A 117 -8.84 9.91 -0.09
CA ALA A 117 -9.58 9.77 1.15
C ALA A 117 -10.06 8.32 1.35
N GLY A 118 -9.69 7.72 2.47
CA GLY A 118 -10.22 6.45 2.96
C GLY A 118 -11.41 6.60 3.91
N ASN A 119 -11.89 5.47 4.42
CA ASN A 119 -13.03 5.44 5.34
C ASN A 119 -12.70 6.04 6.71
N HIS A 120 -11.43 5.99 7.10
CA HIS A 120 -10.93 6.51 8.37
C HIS A 120 -10.31 7.90 8.29
N ASP A 121 -9.99 8.37 7.07
CA ASP A 121 -9.41 9.69 6.89
C ASP A 121 -10.46 10.78 7.18
N PRO A 122 -10.11 11.81 7.96
CA PRO A 122 -10.98 12.98 8.08
C PRO A 122 -11.17 13.63 6.69
N GLU A 123 -12.24 14.41 6.54
CA GLU A 123 -12.27 15.46 5.50
C GLU A 123 -10.94 16.23 5.52
N PRO A 124 -10.46 16.76 4.37
CA PRO A 124 -9.08 17.21 4.17
C PRO A 124 -8.46 17.81 5.44
N ALA A 125 -7.49 17.11 6.02
CA ALA A 125 -6.87 17.55 7.27
C ALA A 125 -6.15 18.87 6.98
N GLN A 126 -6.67 19.97 7.52
CA GLN A 126 -6.23 21.34 7.18
C GLN A 126 -4.71 21.55 7.39
N ASP A 127 -4.10 20.77 8.29
CA ASP A 127 -2.69 20.87 8.65
C ASP A 127 -1.74 19.99 7.81
N LEU A 128 -2.28 19.10 6.97
CA LEU A 128 -1.48 18.28 6.06
C LEU A 128 -1.53 18.86 4.64
N ALA A 129 -0.38 19.30 4.16
CA ALA A 129 -0.23 19.69 2.76
C ALA A 129 -0.37 18.49 1.81
N GLY A 130 -0.51 18.78 0.52
CA GLY A 130 -0.84 17.81 -0.52
C GLY A 130 -2.27 17.98 -1.02
N ASP A 131 -2.55 17.36 -2.17
CA ASP A 131 -3.84 17.38 -2.81
C ASP A 131 -4.72 16.27 -2.22
N TRP A 132 -5.99 16.57 -1.97
CA TRP A 132 -6.94 15.59 -1.45
C TRP A 132 -7.96 15.25 -2.54
N ALA A 133 -8.18 13.96 -2.78
CA ALA A 133 -9.11 13.49 -3.79
C ALA A 133 -9.85 12.22 -3.32
N ARG A 134 -10.96 11.88 -4.00
CA ARG A 134 -11.66 10.59 -3.77
C ARG A 134 -11.11 9.47 -4.66
N GLU A 135 -10.66 9.84 -5.84
CA GLU A 135 -9.95 8.99 -6.78
C GLU A 135 -9.11 9.90 -7.70
N VAL A 136 -8.05 9.37 -8.30
CA VAL A 136 -7.28 10.08 -9.33
C VAL A 136 -7.06 9.16 -10.52
N VAL A 137 -7.19 9.73 -11.72
CA VAL A 137 -6.95 9.02 -12.99
C VAL A 137 -5.64 9.52 -13.58
N ILE A 138 -4.73 8.60 -13.89
CA ILE A 138 -3.47 8.89 -14.58
C ILE A 138 -3.31 7.86 -15.69
N GLY A 139 -3.33 8.30 -16.95
CA GLY A 139 -3.32 7.41 -18.10
C GLY A 139 -4.44 6.36 -18.04
N PRO A 140 -4.14 5.05 -18.16
CA PRO A 140 -5.14 3.99 -18.10
C PRO A 140 -5.50 3.59 -16.66
N LEU A 141 -4.86 4.16 -15.63
CA LEU A 141 -5.03 3.73 -14.25
C LEU A 141 -5.92 4.68 -13.45
N THR A 142 -6.81 4.10 -12.64
CA THR A 142 -7.63 4.83 -11.66
C THR A 142 -7.26 4.37 -10.26
N PHE A 143 -6.74 5.30 -9.46
CA PHE A 143 -6.32 5.08 -8.09
C PHE A 143 -7.44 5.47 -7.12
N ARG A 144 -7.82 4.58 -6.21
CA ARG A 144 -8.88 4.77 -5.22
C ARG A 144 -8.52 4.09 -3.89
N HIS A 145 -9.25 4.39 -2.82
CA HIS A 145 -9.07 3.67 -1.55
C HIS A 145 -9.70 2.27 -1.58
N GLU A 146 -11.03 2.20 -1.78
CA GLU A 146 -11.78 0.93 -1.75
C GLU A 146 -12.06 0.43 -3.16
N PRO A 147 -11.81 -0.86 -3.48
CA PRO A 147 -12.11 -1.41 -4.80
C PRO A 147 -13.61 -1.37 -5.08
N ARG A 148 -13.99 -1.07 -6.33
CA ARG A 148 -15.39 -1.19 -6.74
C ARG A 148 -15.85 -2.65 -6.64
N ALA A 149 -17.11 -2.81 -6.25
CA ALA A 149 -17.79 -4.10 -6.22
C ALA A 149 -17.84 -4.76 -7.61
N THR A 150 -17.96 -3.95 -8.67
CA THR A 150 -17.83 -4.44 -10.03
C THR A 150 -16.37 -4.36 -10.49
N PRO A 151 -15.83 -5.45 -11.08
CA PRO A 151 -14.49 -5.44 -11.67
C PRO A 151 -14.36 -4.29 -12.68
N THR A 152 -13.45 -3.36 -12.39
CA THR A 152 -13.22 -2.17 -13.22
C THR A 152 -11.79 -2.20 -13.75
N PRO A 153 -11.57 -2.30 -15.07
CA PRO A 153 -10.23 -2.28 -15.65
C PRO A 153 -9.43 -1.03 -15.28
N GLY A 154 -8.13 -1.18 -15.08
CA GLY A 154 -7.22 -0.09 -14.68
C GLY A 154 -7.34 0.33 -13.21
N GLU A 155 -8.18 -0.33 -12.42
CA GLU A 155 -8.37 0.03 -11.02
C GLU A 155 -7.16 -0.39 -10.16
N VAL A 156 -6.70 0.55 -9.32
CA VAL A 156 -5.68 0.34 -8.29
C VAL A 156 -6.27 0.78 -6.95
N ALA A 157 -6.40 -0.15 -6.01
CA ALA A 157 -7.06 0.09 -4.72
C ALA A 157 -6.26 -0.41 -3.51
N GLY A 158 -6.59 0.10 -2.32
CA GLY A 158 -6.09 -0.35 -1.02
C GLY A 158 -7.19 -1.04 -0.20
N HIS A 159 -7.37 -0.60 1.05
CA HIS A 159 -8.45 -0.93 1.99
C HIS A 159 -8.44 -2.37 2.53
N LEU A 160 -8.35 -3.37 1.66
CA LEU A 160 -8.49 -4.78 2.05
C LEU A 160 -7.21 -5.38 2.65
N HIS A 161 -6.06 -4.76 2.40
CA HIS A 161 -4.73 -5.20 2.83
C HIS A 161 -4.48 -6.68 2.53
N PRO A 162 -4.56 -7.12 1.26
CA PRO A 162 -4.51 -8.53 0.91
C PRO A 162 -3.28 -9.24 1.47
N ALA A 163 -3.51 -10.42 2.02
CA ALA A 163 -2.51 -11.34 2.49
C ALA A 163 -2.76 -12.74 1.93
N ALA A 164 -1.70 -13.41 1.49
CA ALA A 164 -1.76 -14.80 1.06
C ALA A 164 -1.31 -15.70 2.21
N ARG A 165 -2.06 -16.79 2.43
CA ARG A 165 -1.63 -17.92 3.26
C ARG A 165 -1.14 -19.04 2.34
N LEU A 166 0.07 -19.54 2.57
CA LEU A 166 0.74 -20.51 1.71
C LEU A 166 1.29 -21.67 2.52
N ALA A 167 1.31 -22.87 1.97
CA ALA A 167 2.10 -23.98 2.51
C ALA A 167 3.50 -23.95 1.91
N VAL A 168 4.51 -23.64 2.72
CA VAL A 168 5.93 -23.60 2.30
C VAL A 168 6.71 -24.56 3.18
N ARG A 169 7.33 -25.58 2.58
CA ARG A 169 8.13 -26.60 3.29
C ARG A 169 7.39 -27.21 4.49
N GLY A 170 6.11 -27.55 4.31
CA GLY A 170 5.27 -28.15 5.34
C GLY A 170 4.78 -27.20 6.44
N ARG A 171 5.05 -25.89 6.34
CA ARG A 171 4.58 -24.88 7.29
C ARG A 171 3.65 -23.88 6.61
N ALA A 172 2.58 -23.49 7.30
CA ALA A 172 1.71 -22.41 6.84
C ALA A 172 2.36 -21.05 7.11
N LEU A 173 2.44 -20.21 6.08
CA LEU A 173 2.98 -18.86 6.15
C LEU A 173 1.92 -17.86 5.69
N ARG A 174 1.66 -16.81 6.47
CA ARG A 174 0.86 -15.65 6.04
C ARG A 174 1.78 -14.48 5.73
N ARG A 175 1.60 -13.86 4.57
CA ARG A 175 2.35 -12.66 4.16
C ARG A 175 1.44 -11.73 3.38
N ARG A 176 1.68 -10.42 3.52
CA ARG A 176 1.06 -9.40 2.67
C ARG A 176 1.43 -9.65 1.20
N CYS A 177 0.56 -9.26 0.30
CA CYS A 177 0.78 -9.40 -1.14
C CYS A 177 0.10 -8.28 -1.92
N PHE A 178 0.57 -8.02 -3.13
CA PHE A 178 -0.30 -7.41 -4.14
C PHE A 178 -1.23 -8.50 -4.68
N ALA A 179 -2.50 -8.18 -4.95
CA ALA A 179 -3.44 -9.11 -5.57
C ALA A 179 -3.95 -8.52 -6.89
N THR A 180 -3.85 -9.26 -7.99
CA THR A 180 -4.18 -8.74 -9.33
C THR A 180 -4.57 -9.84 -10.30
N ASP A 181 -5.51 -9.54 -11.20
CA ASP A 181 -5.87 -10.37 -12.36
C ASP A 181 -5.29 -9.81 -13.68
N GLY A 182 -4.38 -8.83 -13.60
CA GLY A 182 -3.84 -8.09 -14.75
C GLY A 182 -4.77 -7.00 -15.30
N SER A 183 -6.04 -6.98 -14.89
CA SER A 183 -6.99 -5.92 -15.21
C SER A 183 -7.06 -4.87 -14.10
N ARG A 184 -7.02 -5.29 -12.84
CA ARG A 184 -6.98 -4.42 -11.66
C ARG A 184 -6.03 -4.94 -10.58
N MET A 185 -5.73 -4.11 -9.60
CA MET A 185 -4.81 -4.44 -8.52
C MET A 185 -5.28 -3.92 -7.15
N VAL A 186 -5.12 -4.76 -6.13
CA VAL A 186 -5.27 -4.37 -4.73
C VAL A 186 -3.90 -4.43 -4.04
N LEU A 187 -3.50 -3.31 -3.44
CA LEU A 187 -2.20 -3.12 -2.81
C LEU A 187 -2.20 -3.65 -1.37
N PRO A 188 -1.07 -4.20 -0.89
CA PRO A 188 -0.89 -4.46 0.52
C PRO A 188 -0.82 -3.15 1.30
N ALA A 189 -1.20 -3.18 2.58
CA ALA A 189 -0.94 -2.05 3.45
C ALA A 189 0.57 -1.84 3.71
N LEU A 190 1.00 -0.58 3.69
CA LEU A 190 2.36 -0.19 4.07
C LEU A 190 2.53 -0.11 5.59
N GLY A 191 1.44 0.23 6.30
CA GLY A 191 1.45 0.46 7.74
C GLY A 191 2.05 -0.68 8.57
N ALA A 192 2.74 -0.33 9.65
CA ALA A 192 3.47 -1.30 10.49
C ALA A 192 2.55 -2.32 11.19
N PHE A 193 1.40 -1.88 11.71
CA PHE A 193 0.46 -2.73 12.47
C PHE A 193 -0.78 -3.13 11.70
N THR A 194 -0.67 -3.36 10.40
CA THR A 194 -1.77 -3.91 9.61
C THR A 194 -1.74 -5.43 9.65
N GLY A 195 -2.89 -6.02 9.97
CA GLY A 195 -3.14 -7.39 9.55
C GLY A 195 -3.23 -7.45 8.03
N GLY A 196 -3.77 -8.54 7.51
CA GLY A 196 -4.19 -8.52 6.12
C GLY A 196 -5.33 -9.46 5.91
N LEU A 197 -6.28 -9.11 5.06
CA LEU A 197 -7.38 -10.00 4.74
C LEU A 197 -6.86 -11.15 3.88
N ASN A 198 -7.21 -12.40 4.22
CA ASN A 198 -6.80 -13.51 3.39
C ASN A 198 -7.42 -13.32 1.99
N VAL A 199 -6.64 -13.45 0.92
CA VAL A 199 -7.15 -13.34 -0.46
C VAL A 199 -8.24 -14.38 -0.79
N ARG A 200 -8.40 -15.42 0.03
CA ARG A 200 -9.48 -16.42 -0.03
C ARG A 200 -10.72 -16.05 0.79
N HIS A 201 -10.71 -14.92 1.50
CA HIS A 201 -11.83 -14.45 2.31
C HIS A 201 -13.03 -14.04 1.44
N GLY A 202 -14.25 -14.16 1.97
CA GLY A 202 -15.48 -13.84 1.23
C GLY A 202 -15.57 -12.39 0.75
N ALA A 203 -14.99 -11.44 1.46
CA ALA A 203 -14.91 -10.04 1.01
C ALA A 203 -13.95 -9.82 -0.18
N CYS A 204 -13.11 -10.81 -0.51
CA CYS A 204 -12.35 -10.85 -1.76
C CYS A 204 -13.10 -11.54 -2.91
N ALA A 205 -14.26 -12.14 -2.65
CA ALA A 205 -15.03 -12.84 -3.68
C ALA A 205 -15.64 -11.85 -4.68
N GLY A 206 -15.58 -12.19 -5.97
CA GLY A 206 -16.12 -11.35 -7.05
C GLY A 206 -15.30 -10.09 -7.35
N LEU A 207 -14.23 -9.84 -6.59
CA LEU A 207 -13.31 -8.76 -6.84
C LEU A 207 -12.62 -8.93 -8.20
N PHE A 208 -12.02 -10.09 -8.42
CA PHE A 208 -11.31 -10.37 -9.67
C PHE A 208 -12.23 -11.06 -10.66
N ALA A 209 -12.01 -10.83 -11.95
CA ALA A 209 -12.84 -11.43 -13.02
C ALA A 209 -12.72 -12.96 -13.11
N GLY A 210 -11.77 -13.56 -12.38
CA GLY A 210 -11.58 -15.00 -12.30
C GLY A 210 -10.34 -15.35 -11.46
N ARG A 211 -9.45 -16.16 -12.04
CA ARG A 211 -8.13 -16.45 -11.44
C ARG A 211 -7.34 -15.15 -11.32
N PHE A 212 -6.65 -15.01 -10.19
CA PHE A 212 -5.78 -13.87 -9.92
C PHE A 212 -4.46 -14.36 -9.33
N ASP A 213 -3.46 -13.50 -9.34
CA ASP A 213 -2.15 -13.72 -8.75
C ASP A 213 -2.00 -12.93 -7.44
N ALA A 214 -1.43 -13.58 -6.44
CA ALA A 214 -0.91 -12.97 -5.23
C ALA A 214 0.62 -12.84 -5.36
N HIS A 215 1.11 -11.60 -5.44
CA HIS A 215 2.53 -11.28 -5.40
C HIS A 215 2.96 -11.03 -3.96
N VAL A 216 3.39 -12.09 -3.29
CA VAL A 216 3.76 -12.10 -1.88
C VAL A 216 5.04 -11.33 -1.63
N LEU A 217 5.01 -10.45 -0.63
CA LEU A 217 6.17 -9.65 -0.23
C LEU A 217 7.23 -10.52 0.46
N GLY A 218 8.41 -10.58 -0.14
CA GLY A 218 9.64 -11.10 0.46
C GLY A 218 10.55 -9.96 0.94
N ALA A 219 11.75 -10.31 1.41
CA ALA A 219 12.73 -9.31 1.86
C ALA A 219 13.21 -8.41 0.71
N ASP A 220 13.63 -9.03 -0.41
CA ASP A 220 14.28 -8.30 -1.51
C ASP A 220 13.51 -8.35 -2.84
N ARG A 221 12.42 -9.14 -2.89
CA ARG A 221 11.58 -9.33 -4.09
C ARG A 221 10.18 -9.78 -3.74
N THR A 222 9.28 -9.74 -4.71
CA THR A 222 7.98 -10.41 -4.62
C THR A 222 8.03 -11.85 -5.15
N TYR A 223 7.10 -12.68 -4.70
CA TYR A 223 6.93 -14.05 -5.16
C TYR A 223 5.49 -14.24 -5.63
N ARG A 224 5.33 -14.61 -6.91
CA ARG A 224 4.02 -14.83 -7.52
C ARG A 224 3.47 -16.20 -7.15
N PHE A 225 2.21 -16.23 -6.71
CA PHE A 225 1.41 -17.43 -6.52
C PHE A 225 0.03 -17.22 -7.11
N THR A 226 -0.48 -18.20 -7.85
CA THR A 226 -1.87 -18.16 -8.32
C THR A 226 -2.85 -18.33 -7.15
N SER A 227 -4.04 -17.77 -7.24
CA SER A 227 -5.10 -17.84 -6.22
C SER A 227 -5.39 -19.25 -5.68
N ASP A 228 -5.24 -20.29 -6.50
CA ASP A 228 -5.48 -21.69 -6.13
C ASP A 228 -4.40 -22.28 -5.22
N ALA A 229 -3.20 -21.70 -5.24
CA ALA A 229 -2.11 -22.07 -4.34
C ALA A 229 -2.26 -21.43 -2.95
N CYS A 230 -3.19 -20.46 -2.80
CA CYS A 230 -3.48 -19.80 -1.54
C CYS A 230 -4.46 -20.62 -0.70
N LEU A 231 -4.08 -20.87 0.54
CA LEU A 231 -4.91 -21.55 1.54
C LEU A 231 -5.98 -20.59 2.09
N ALA A 232 -7.16 -21.13 2.39
CA ALA A 232 -8.13 -20.45 3.25
C ALA A 232 -7.60 -20.35 4.69
N ASP A 233 -8.24 -19.54 5.53
CA ASP A 233 -7.93 -19.43 6.96
C ASP A 233 -8.35 -20.69 7.75
#